data_AF-A0A0U5B941-F1
#
_entry.id   AF-A0A0U5B941-F1
#
_cell.length_a   1.000
_cell.length_b   1.000
_cell.length_c   1.000
_cell.angle_alpha   90.00
_cell.angle_beta   90.00
_cell.angle_gamma   90.00
#
_symmetry.space_group_name_H-M   'P 1'
#
loop_
_entity.id
_entity.type
_entity.pdbx_description
1 polymer ?
#
loop_
_entity_poly.entity_id
_entity_poly.type
_entity_poly.pdbx_seq_one_letter_code
_entity_poly.pdbx_strand_id
1 'polypeptide(L)'
;MARTTARRTVARAGTLVALALIAPHLAACSTVAADDTLGGPGLPVQLPGESYTGDAIDVDARLIVGDEGCFRLSAAGRDRFVIWPAGFRMEGDVVITPDGEQIESGDPVAGPATLMPIDDLFAIEGPDGYWAATAGFCLTGEDAIIVLDAVDPSS
;
A
#
# COMPACT_ATOMS: atom_id res chain seq x y z
N MET A 1 27.68 -24.76 -58.82
CA MET A 1 26.21 -24.74 -58.97
C MET A 1 25.75 -23.36 -58.49
N ALA A 2 25.51 -22.42 -59.42
CA ALA A 2 24.21 -22.07 -60.01
C ALA A 2 23.27 -21.43 -58.97
N ARG A 3 22.61 -20.27 -59.15
CA ARG A 3 22.38 -19.32 -60.25
C ARG A 3 21.73 -18.08 -59.56
N THR A 4 22.15 -16.86 -59.86
CA THR A 4 21.35 -15.87 -60.65
C THR A 4 20.27 -15.10 -59.86
N THR A 5 20.54 -13.78 -59.63
CA THR A 5 19.72 -12.58 -60.02
C THR A 5 18.21 -12.58 -59.70
N ALA A 6 17.49 -11.50 -59.40
CA ALA A 6 17.64 -10.08 -59.72
C ALA A 6 16.59 -9.25 -58.94
N ARG A 7 16.86 -7.93 -58.88
CA ARG A 7 15.96 -6.83 -58.51
C ARG A 7 14.59 -6.84 -59.20
N ARG A 8 13.59 -6.21 -58.57
CA ARG A 8 12.62 -5.25 -59.17
C ARG A 8 11.90 -4.47 -58.03
N THR A 9 12.20 -3.20 -57.79
CA THR A 9 11.60 -1.95 -58.32
C THR A 9 10.10 -1.70 -58.05
N VAL A 10 9.87 -0.61 -57.31
CA VAL A 10 8.86 0.47 -57.48
C VAL A 10 7.41 0.22 -57.04
N ALA A 11 6.96 1.01 -56.06
CA ALA A 11 5.73 1.80 -56.18
C ALA A 11 5.84 3.08 -55.33
N ARG A 12 5.69 4.23 -56.00
CA ARG A 12 5.48 5.57 -55.43
C ARG A 12 3.98 5.82 -55.25
N ALA A 13 3.68 6.92 -54.55
CA ALA A 13 2.37 7.56 -54.31
C ALA A 13 1.64 6.96 -53.10
N GLY A 14 1.31 7.71 -52.05
CA GLY A 14 0.98 9.13 -52.02
C GLY A 14 -0.42 9.22 -51.44
N THR A 15 -0.52 9.33 -50.12
CA THR A 15 -1.79 9.53 -49.44
C THR A 15 -1.61 10.68 -48.47
N LEU A 16 -2.08 11.85 -48.90
CA LEU A 16 -2.33 13.00 -48.04
C LEU A 16 -3.41 12.60 -47.03
N VAL A 17 -3.01 12.27 -45.81
CA VAL A 17 -3.93 12.11 -44.69
C VAL A 17 -4.11 13.48 -44.07
N ALA A 18 -5.07 14.25 -44.59
CA ALA A 18 -5.63 15.39 -43.90
C ALA A 18 -6.62 14.86 -42.84
N LEU A 19 -6.10 14.48 -41.68
CA LEU A 19 -6.95 14.20 -40.52
C LEU A 19 -7.23 15.52 -39.81
N ALA A 20 -8.48 15.97 -39.91
CA ALA A 20 -9.00 17.11 -39.19
C ALA A 20 -8.80 16.90 -37.68
N LEU A 21 -8.03 17.78 -37.05
CA LEU A 21 -7.96 17.95 -35.60
C LEU A 21 -9.32 18.47 -35.10
N ILE A 22 -10.26 17.56 -34.91
CA ILE A 22 -11.31 17.77 -33.91
C ILE A 22 -10.66 17.28 -32.62
N ALA A 23 -10.17 18.20 -31.81
CA ALA A 23 -9.76 17.91 -30.45
C ALA A 23 -11.03 17.83 -29.60
N PRO A 24 -11.56 16.63 -29.28
CA PRO A 24 -12.46 16.55 -28.15
C PRO A 24 -11.63 16.94 -26.94
N HIS A 25 -12.01 18.03 -26.27
CA HIS A 25 -11.70 18.21 -24.86
C HIS A 25 -12.40 17.07 -24.12
N LEU A 26 -11.83 15.87 -24.20
CA LEU A 26 -12.07 14.82 -23.23
C LEU A 26 -11.55 15.43 -21.94
N ALA A 27 -12.48 16.03 -21.18
CA ALA A 27 -12.33 16.18 -19.77
C ALA A 27 -11.83 14.81 -19.28
N ALA A 28 -10.53 14.75 -18.99
CA ALA A 28 -9.94 13.67 -18.25
C ALA A 28 -10.56 13.79 -16.85
N CYS A 29 -11.80 13.32 -16.72
CA CYS A 29 -12.25 12.76 -15.47
C CYS A 29 -11.23 11.66 -15.21
N SER A 30 -10.25 11.98 -14.38
CA SER A 30 -9.49 10.99 -13.64
C SER A 30 -10.52 10.18 -12.89
N THR A 31 -11.06 9.16 -13.54
CA THR A 31 -11.63 8.02 -12.84
C THR A 31 -10.46 7.50 -12.03
N VAL A 32 -10.36 7.97 -10.79
CA VAL A 32 -9.66 7.27 -9.74
C VAL A 32 -10.27 5.88 -9.82
N ALA A 33 -9.52 4.94 -10.38
CA ALA A 33 -9.90 3.55 -10.30
C ALA A 33 -10.06 3.30 -8.81
N ALA A 34 -11.30 3.04 -8.39
CA ALA A 34 -11.51 2.35 -7.14
C ALA A 34 -10.73 1.05 -7.33
N ASP A 35 -9.55 1.01 -6.71
CA ASP A 35 -8.70 -0.16 -6.73
C ASP A 35 -9.51 -1.22 -5.97
N ASP A 36 -10.07 -2.15 -6.74
CA ASP A 36 -10.88 -3.26 -6.25
C ASP A 36 -9.94 -4.22 -5.49
N THR A 37 -9.50 -3.82 -4.29
CA THR A 37 -8.90 -4.72 -3.29
C THR A 37 -10.02 -5.57 -2.69
N LEU A 38 -10.61 -6.43 -3.52
CA LEU A 38 -11.73 -7.30 -3.20
C LEU A 38 -11.29 -8.44 -2.27
N GLY A 39 -11.19 -8.15 -0.97
CA GLY A 39 -11.10 -9.20 0.05
C GLY A 39 -10.72 -8.80 1.48
N GLY A 40 -10.28 -7.57 1.75
CA GLY A 40 -9.87 -7.15 3.10
C GLY A 40 -9.75 -5.63 3.24
N PRO A 41 -9.59 -5.09 4.47
CA PRO A 41 -9.58 -3.64 4.74
C PRO A 41 -8.36 -2.89 4.19
N GLY A 42 -7.51 -3.54 3.39
CA GLY A 42 -6.24 -3.00 2.91
C GLY A 42 -5.19 -2.91 4.02
N LEU A 43 -4.09 -2.22 3.72
CA LEU A 43 -3.05 -1.95 4.70
C LEU A 43 -3.57 -0.88 5.67
N PRO A 44 -3.61 -1.13 6.99
CA PRO A 44 -4.01 -0.11 7.95
C PRO A 44 -2.96 1.01 7.96
N VAL A 45 -3.35 2.21 7.53
CA VAL A 45 -2.49 3.39 7.49
C VAL A 45 -3.08 4.53 8.31
N GLN A 46 -2.22 5.40 8.82
CA GLN A 46 -2.65 6.60 9.52
C GLN A 46 -3.50 7.51 8.61
N LEU A 47 -4.65 7.97 9.12
CA LEU A 47 -5.58 8.83 8.39
C LEU A 47 -5.33 10.32 8.68
N PRO A 48 -5.47 11.20 7.67
CA PRO A 48 -5.28 12.64 7.88
C PRO A 48 -6.25 13.22 8.90
N GLY A 49 -5.72 13.94 9.89
CA GLY A 49 -6.50 14.65 10.91
C GLY A 49 -6.86 13.81 12.14
N GLU A 50 -6.52 12.52 12.15
CA GLU A 50 -6.63 11.69 13.36
C GLU A 50 -5.43 11.93 14.29
N SER A 51 -5.59 11.55 15.55
CA SER A 51 -4.52 11.60 16.56
C SER A 51 -4.43 10.24 17.23
N TYR A 52 -3.22 9.67 17.20
CA TYR A 52 -2.92 8.38 17.83
C TYR A 52 -2.16 8.64 19.13
N THR A 53 -2.79 8.36 20.26
CA THR A 53 -2.24 8.63 21.60
C THR A 53 -1.74 7.35 22.25
N GLY A 54 -0.69 7.46 23.07
CA GLY A 54 -0.14 6.32 23.78
C GLY A 54 1.28 6.59 24.29
N ASP A 55 1.95 5.52 24.72
CA ASP A 55 3.35 5.61 25.14
C ASP A 55 4.27 5.59 23.92
N ALA A 56 5.21 6.53 23.86
CA ALA A 56 6.25 6.53 22.84
C ALA A 56 7.22 5.36 23.07
N ILE A 57 7.51 4.60 22.02
CA ILE A 57 8.42 3.46 22.03
C ILE A 57 9.33 3.49 20.79
N ASP A 58 10.50 2.86 20.90
CA ASP A 58 11.30 2.48 19.74
C ASP A 58 11.00 1.01 19.42
N VAL A 59 10.59 0.73 18.18
CA VAL A 59 10.29 -0.62 17.70
C VAL A 59 11.54 -1.21 17.06
N ASP A 60 11.83 -2.46 17.39
CA ASP A 60 12.74 -3.37 16.68
C ASP A 60 12.03 -4.73 16.65
N ALA A 61 11.36 -5.00 15.54
CA ALA A 61 10.40 -6.09 15.39
C ALA A 61 10.54 -6.77 14.03
N ARG A 62 9.81 -7.87 13.84
CA ARG A 62 9.63 -8.48 12.52
C ARG A 62 8.22 -8.32 12.03
N LEU A 63 8.06 -8.07 10.73
CA LEU A 63 6.77 -8.14 10.09
C LEU A 63 6.25 -9.58 10.11
N ILE A 64 5.00 -9.77 10.49
CA ILE A 64 4.27 -11.02 10.37
C ILE A 64 2.99 -10.74 9.60
N VAL A 65 2.70 -11.58 8.60
CA VAL A 65 1.40 -11.59 7.92
C VAL A 65 0.67 -12.86 8.34
N GLY A 66 -0.46 -12.70 9.02
CA GLY A 66 -1.30 -13.83 9.43
C GLY A 66 -1.93 -14.53 8.23
N ASP A 67 -2.41 -15.76 8.42
CA ASP A 67 -3.11 -16.53 7.37
C ASP A 67 -4.39 -15.82 6.86
N GLU A 68 -4.93 -14.91 7.67
CA GLU A 68 -6.07 -14.05 7.36
C GLU A 68 -5.68 -12.74 6.63
N GLY A 69 -4.40 -12.54 6.32
CA GLY A 69 -3.88 -11.36 5.62
C GLY A 69 -3.68 -10.13 6.50
N CYS A 70 -3.73 -10.27 7.83
CA CYS A 70 -3.50 -9.16 8.76
C CYS A 70 -2.01 -8.98 9.05
N PHE A 71 -1.54 -7.75 8.86
CA PHE A 71 -0.17 -7.33 9.15
C PHE A 71 0.00 -7.06 10.65
N ARG A 72 1.05 -7.63 11.24
CA ARG A 72 1.43 -7.48 12.64
C ARG A 72 2.93 -7.29 12.78
N LEU A 73 3.35 -6.71 13.89
CA LEU A 73 4.75 -6.69 14.29
C LEU A 73 4.97 -7.62 15.48
N SER A 74 5.93 -8.53 15.34
CA SER A 74 6.35 -9.44 16.41
C SER A 74 7.52 -8.83 17.18
N ALA A 75 7.25 -8.40 18.42
CA ALA A 75 8.22 -7.78 19.31
C ALA A 75 8.14 -8.40 20.71
N ALA A 76 9.28 -8.75 21.29
CA ALA A 76 9.37 -9.35 22.64
C ALA A 76 8.43 -10.57 22.84
N GLY A 77 8.25 -11.39 21.79
CA GLY A 77 7.42 -12.60 21.83
C GLY A 77 5.90 -12.33 21.82
N ARG A 78 5.47 -11.11 21.44
CA ARG A 78 4.07 -10.75 21.24
C ARG A 78 3.89 -10.18 19.85
N ASP A 79 2.84 -10.63 19.18
CA ASP A 79 2.41 -10.07 17.91
C ASP A 79 1.38 -9.00 18.20
N ARG A 80 1.55 -7.83 17.59
CA ARG A 80 0.60 -6.72 17.72
C ARG A 80 0.18 -6.22 16.36
N PHE A 81 -1.11 -5.96 16.19
CA PHE A 81 -1.64 -5.20 15.07
C PHE A 81 -0.90 -3.87 14.90
N VAL A 82 -0.63 -3.52 13.65
CA VAL A 82 0.18 -2.35 13.29
C VAL A 82 -0.59 -1.41 12.37
N ILE A 83 -0.51 -0.11 12.66
CA ILE A 83 -0.91 0.98 11.79
C ILE A 83 0.35 1.60 11.20
N TRP A 84 0.43 1.63 9.87
CA TRP A 84 1.57 2.12 9.13
C TRP A 84 1.52 3.64 8.91
N PRO A 85 2.67 4.30 8.70
CA PRO A 85 2.67 5.71 8.35
C PRO A 85 1.90 5.98 7.05
N ALA A 86 1.37 7.19 6.90
CA ALA A 86 0.71 7.60 5.67
C ALA A 86 1.66 7.48 4.46
N GLY A 87 1.13 7.05 3.31
CA GLY A 87 1.89 6.87 2.06
C GLY A 87 2.40 5.44 1.84
N PHE A 88 2.36 4.59 2.86
CA PHE A 88 2.57 3.15 2.71
C PHE A 88 1.36 2.51 2.00
N ARG A 89 1.60 1.40 1.32
CA ARG A 89 0.56 0.62 0.61
C ARG A 89 0.92 -0.87 0.65
N MET A 90 0.03 -1.73 0.19
CA MET A 90 0.29 -3.17 0.10
C MET A 90 0.13 -3.70 -1.33
N GLU A 91 0.86 -4.77 -1.64
CA GLU A 91 0.69 -5.60 -2.83
C GLU A 91 0.72 -7.08 -2.39
N GLY A 92 -0.46 -7.70 -2.22
CA GLY A 92 -0.54 -9.04 -1.61
C GLY A 92 -0.06 -9.01 -0.16
N ASP A 93 0.87 -9.89 0.21
CA ASP A 93 1.42 -9.97 1.58
C ASP A 93 2.67 -9.08 1.78
N VAL A 94 2.89 -8.12 0.87
CA VAL A 94 4.06 -7.24 0.86
C VAL A 94 3.63 -5.81 1.17
N VAL A 95 4.35 -5.17 2.09
CA VAL A 95 4.21 -3.73 2.36
C VAL A 95 5.18 -2.95 1.49
N ILE A 96 4.69 -1.91 0.83
CA ILE A 96 5.48 -1.05 -0.05
C ILE A 96 5.61 0.33 0.58
N THR A 97 6.85 0.77 0.79
CA THR A 97 7.17 2.11 1.33
C THR A 97 6.89 3.20 0.29
N PRO A 98 6.82 4.49 0.70
CA PRO A 98 6.67 5.61 -0.24
C PRO A 98 7.78 5.68 -1.31
N ASP A 99 8.98 5.18 -0.99
CA ASP A 99 10.12 5.14 -1.91
C ASP A 99 10.14 3.88 -2.79
N GLY A 100 9.18 2.96 -2.60
CA GLY A 100 9.03 1.74 -3.39
C GLY A 100 9.81 0.54 -2.87
N GLU A 101 10.41 0.63 -1.68
CA GLU A 101 11.00 -0.52 -0.99
C GLU A 101 9.91 -1.51 -0.57
N GLN A 102 10.24 -2.80 -0.59
CA GLN A 102 9.34 -3.88 -0.23
C GLN A 102 9.73 -4.45 1.13
N ILE A 103 8.74 -4.63 2.00
CA ILE A 103 8.90 -5.25 3.32
C ILE A 103 8.01 -6.50 3.31
N GLU A 104 8.64 -7.66 3.38
CA GLU A 104 7.97 -8.97 3.36
C GLU A 104 7.83 -9.56 4.77
N SER A 105 6.99 -10.60 4.91
CA SER A 105 6.87 -11.33 6.17
C SER A 105 8.23 -11.90 6.61
N GLY A 106 8.64 -11.60 7.83
CA GLY A 106 9.92 -11.96 8.43
C GLY A 106 10.97 -10.84 8.40
N ASP A 107 10.79 -9.82 7.56
CA ASP A 107 11.72 -8.69 7.47
C ASP A 107 11.72 -7.84 8.75
N PRO A 108 12.87 -7.23 9.10
CA PRO A 108 12.94 -6.34 10.22
C PRO A 108 12.17 -5.04 9.93
N VAL A 109 11.47 -4.56 10.95
CA VAL A 109 10.83 -3.24 10.97
C VAL A 109 11.32 -2.54 12.22
N ALA A 110 11.99 -1.40 12.04
CA ALA A 110 12.50 -0.59 13.12
C ALA A 110 12.09 0.87 12.95
N GLY A 111 11.98 1.59 14.05
CA GLY A 111 11.69 3.01 14.05
C GLY A 111 10.87 3.49 15.25
N PRO A 112 10.64 4.80 15.37
CA PRO A 112 9.79 5.37 16.40
C PRO A 112 8.33 4.98 16.18
N ALA A 113 7.64 4.70 17.28
CA ALA A 113 6.23 4.35 17.27
C ALA A 113 5.52 4.78 18.56
N THR A 114 4.19 4.69 18.51
CA THR A 114 3.31 4.84 19.66
C THR A 114 2.69 3.48 20.00
N LEU A 115 2.81 3.04 21.25
CA LEU A 115 2.06 1.93 21.80
C LEU A 115 0.71 2.45 22.29
N MET A 116 -0.33 2.24 21.48
CA MET A 116 -1.66 2.81 21.69
C MET A 116 -2.60 1.77 22.29
N PRO A 117 -3.28 2.04 23.43
CA PRO A 117 -4.35 1.19 23.94
C PRO A 117 -5.46 1.00 22.91
N ILE A 118 -6.03 -0.20 22.81
CA ILE A 118 -7.09 -0.49 21.83
C ILE A 118 -8.36 0.32 22.07
N ASP A 119 -8.69 0.60 23.33
CA ASP A 119 -9.85 1.42 23.66
C ASP A 119 -9.73 2.84 23.09
N ASP A 120 -8.50 3.39 23.08
CA ASP A 120 -8.24 4.71 22.50
C ASP A 120 -8.39 4.66 20.97
N LEU A 121 -8.01 3.56 20.31
CA LEU A 121 -8.17 3.39 18.86
C LEU A 121 -9.65 3.42 18.48
N PHE A 122 -10.48 2.69 19.21
CA PHE A 122 -11.93 2.67 18.98
C PHE A 122 -12.64 3.96 19.40
N ALA A 123 -12.00 4.80 20.21
CA ALA A 123 -12.49 6.12 20.54
C ALA A 123 -12.23 7.17 19.44
N ILE A 124 -11.38 6.89 18.46
CA ILE A 124 -11.18 7.77 17.30
C ILE A 124 -12.48 7.78 16.48
N GLU A 125 -13.13 8.95 16.42
CA GLU A 125 -14.26 9.21 15.54
C GLU A 125 -13.79 9.27 14.06
N GLY A 126 -13.56 8.10 13.48
CA GLY A 126 -13.22 7.95 12.07
C GLY A 126 -14.46 7.91 11.16
N PRO A 127 -14.29 8.12 9.84
CA PRO A 127 -15.38 7.96 8.88
C PRO A 127 -15.99 6.55 9.00
N ASP A 128 -17.30 6.50 9.25
CA ASP A 128 -18.13 5.29 9.17
C ASP A 128 -17.66 4.08 10.00
N GLY A 129 -16.94 4.31 11.10
CA GLY A 129 -16.46 3.21 11.95
C GLY A 129 -15.34 2.38 11.31
N TYR A 130 -14.52 3.00 10.45
CA TYR A 130 -13.37 2.37 9.79
C TYR A 130 -12.53 1.51 10.75
N TRP A 131 -12.10 2.07 11.89
CA TRP A 131 -11.30 1.32 12.86
C TRP A 131 -12.05 0.15 13.50
N ALA A 132 -13.36 0.31 13.74
CA ALA A 132 -14.20 -0.79 14.22
C ALA A 132 -14.27 -1.95 13.21
N ALA A 133 -14.31 -1.65 11.91
CA ALA A 133 -14.30 -2.67 10.85
C ALA A 133 -12.91 -3.30 10.66
N THR A 134 -11.88 -2.47 10.49
CA THR A 134 -10.51 -2.88 10.20
C THR A 134 -9.89 -3.63 11.38
N ALA A 135 -9.90 -3.02 12.56
CA ALA A 135 -9.31 -3.62 13.76
C ALA A 135 -10.20 -4.75 14.29
N GLY A 136 -11.53 -4.66 14.18
CA GLY A 136 -12.44 -5.74 14.58
C GLY A 136 -12.22 -7.05 13.81
N PHE A 137 -11.68 -6.99 12.59
CA PHE A 137 -11.30 -8.18 11.82
C PHE A 137 -9.92 -8.73 12.23
N CYS A 138 -8.94 -7.86 12.44
CA CYS A 138 -7.54 -8.27 12.64
C CYS A 138 -7.09 -8.44 14.10
N LEU A 139 -7.81 -7.86 15.07
CA LEU A 139 -7.43 -7.94 16.47
C LEU A 139 -7.75 -9.32 17.06
N THR A 140 -6.81 -9.89 17.80
CA THR A 140 -6.94 -11.23 18.40
C THR A 140 -6.79 -11.21 19.92
N GLY A 141 -7.46 -10.25 20.57
CA GLY A 141 -7.46 -10.12 22.02
C GLY A 141 -6.22 -9.41 22.58
N GLU A 142 -5.54 -8.62 21.75
CA GLU A 142 -4.51 -7.69 22.20
C GLU A 142 -5.11 -6.60 23.12
N ASP A 143 -4.28 -5.96 23.94
CA ASP A 143 -4.62 -4.82 24.80
C ASP A 143 -4.17 -3.47 24.21
N ALA A 144 -3.24 -3.50 23.26
CA ALA A 144 -2.66 -2.35 22.61
C ALA A 144 -2.15 -2.71 21.21
N ILE A 145 -2.08 -1.71 20.34
CA ILE A 145 -1.56 -1.78 18.98
C ILE A 145 -0.29 -0.95 18.85
N ILE A 146 0.42 -1.13 17.74
CA ILE A 146 1.58 -0.30 17.39
C ILE A 146 1.18 0.65 16.28
N VAL A 147 1.41 1.95 16.49
CA VAL A 147 1.26 2.98 15.46
C VAL A 147 2.65 3.49 15.09
N LEU A 148 3.14 3.15 13.90
CA LEU A 148 4.47 3.54 13.47
C LEU A 148 4.49 5.01 13.06
N ASP A 149 5.42 5.79 13.62
CA ASP A 149 5.63 7.20 13.22
C ASP A 149 6.52 7.28 11.98
N ALA A 150 7.53 6.41 11.91
CA ALA A 150 8.41 6.23 10.76
C ALA A 150 8.93 4.78 10.71
N VAL A 151 9.44 4.38 9.56
CA VAL A 151 10.17 3.13 9.37
C VAL A 151 11.58 3.50 8.94
N ASP A 152 12.57 3.03 9.69
CA ASP A 152 13.98 3.20 9.36
C ASP A 152 14.34 2.34 8.15
N PRO A 153 15.21 2.83 7.24
CA PRO A 153 15.64 2.08 6.08
C PRO A 153 16.37 0.80 6.50
N SER A 154 16.11 -0.30 5.79
CA SER A 154 16.86 -1.54 6.01
C SER A 154 18.35 -1.31 5.71
N SER A 155 19.20 -1.54 6.71
CA SER A 155 20.66 -1.34 6.63
C SER A 155 21.40 -2.55 6.11
#